data_AF-A0A1Q6M8B7-F1
#
_entry.id   AF-A0A1Q6M8B7-F1
#
_cell.length_a   1.000
_cell.length_b   1.000
_cell.length_c   1.000
_cell.angle_alpha   90.00
_cell.angle_beta   90.00
_cell.angle_gamma   90.00
#
_symmetry.space_group_name_H-M   'P 1'
#
loop_
_entity.id
_entity.type
_entity.pdbx_description
1 polymer ?
#
loop_
_entity_poly.entity_id
_entity_poly.type
_entity_poly.pdbx_seq_one_letter_code
_entity_poly.pdbx_strand_id
1 'polypeptide(L)'
;MKKIFLILLVIASTFLLLACGRDTKDWPRISLPFEREAINQIEISHFDNEKKEDYTITEKEIINYIYSDISFPYKKDLEKESSIKKWKIKIDIIFVIDNFSSENYEVILYNSGICNGYVHLNGEEIHFLPGDIENFYEKIVEKINKED
;
A
#
# COMPACT_ATOMS: atom_id res chain seq x y z
N MET A 1 1.08 -46.56 -8.19
CA MET A 1 0.34 -45.91 -7.08
C MET A 1 1.22 -45.00 -6.21
N LYS A 2 2.37 -45.44 -5.67
CA LYS A 2 3.22 -44.60 -4.79
C LYS A 2 3.71 -43.27 -5.40
N LYS A 3 4.03 -43.23 -6.71
CA LYS A 3 4.52 -42.01 -7.39
C LYS A 3 3.44 -40.92 -7.55
N ILE A 4 2.19 -41.30 -7.81
CA ILE A 4 1.06 -40.37 -7.95
C ILE A 4 0.70 -39.78 -6.57
N PHE A 5 0.74 -40.61 -5.52
CA PHE A 5 0.52 -40.15 -4.15
C PHE A 5 1.58 -39.14 -3.71
N LEU A 6 2.85 -39.34 -4.09
CA LEU A 6 3.93 -38.39 -3.79
C LEU A 6 3.73 -37.04 -4.50
N ILE A 7 3.31 -37.07 -5.78
CA ILE A 7 3.03 -35.86 -6.55
C ILE A 7 1.85 -35.09 -5.93
N LEU A 8 0.77 -35.79 -5.56
CA LEU A 8 -0.37 -35.17 -4.87
C LEU A 8 0.02 -34.59 -3.50
N LEU A 9 0.90 -35.26 -2.76
CA LEU A 9 1.41 -34.76 -1.48
C LEU A 9 2.26 -33.48 -1.66
N VAL A 10 3.08 -33.42 -2.72
CA VAL A 10 3.87 -32.24 -3.06
C VAL A 10 3.00 -31.09 -3.54
N ILE A 11 1.97 -31.37 -4.34
CA ILE A 11 1.00 -30.35 -4.77
C ILE A 11 0.21 -29.83 -3.56
N ALA A 12 -0.28 -30.72 -2.70
CA ALA A 12 -0.99 -30.35 -1.47
C ALA A 12 -0.11 -29.55 -0.51
N SER A 13 1.18 -29.89 -0.37
CA SER A 13 2.12 -29.11 0.46
C SER A 13 2.45 -27.76 -0.15
N THR A 14 2.54 -27.64 -1.48
CA THR A 14 2.64 -26.32 -2.15
C THR A 14 1.39 -25.48 -1.95
N PHE A 15 0.18 -26.06 -1.97
CA PHE A 15 -1.04 -25.33 -1.62
C PHE A 15 -1.10 -24.94 -0.14
N LEU A 16 -0.58 -25.76 0.77
CA LEU A 16 -0.46 -25.44 2.21
C LEU A 16 0.54 -24.30 2.47
N LEU A 17 1.64 -24.25 1.72
CA LEU A 17 2.62 -23.16 1.78
C LEU A 17 2.11 -21.86 1.13
N LEU A 18 1.32 -21.96 0.06
CA LEU A 18 0.63 -20.81 -0.56
C LEU A 18 -0.54 -20.30 0.30
N ALA A 19 -1.15 -21.18 1.10
CA ALA A 19 -2.21 -20.84 2.05
C ALA A 19 -1.68 -20.22 3.36
N CYS A 20 -0.36 -20.11 3.54
CA CYS A 20 0.21 -19.13 4.48
C CYS A 20 0.08 -17.70 3.92
N GLY A 21 -1.11 -17.33 3.43
CA GLY A 21 -1.52 -15.93 3.46
C GLY A 21 -1.43 -15.51 4.91
N ARG A 22 -0.59 -14.51 5.21
CA ARG A 22 -0.42 -14.02 6.58
C ARG A 22 -1.81 -13.67 7.11
N ASP A 23 -2.21 -14.30 8.20
CA ASP A 23 -3.46 -13.93 8.87
C ASP A 23 -3.28 -12.52 9.44
N THR A 24 -3.86 -11.55 8.73
CA THR A 24 -3.78 -10.11 9.02
C THR A 24 -5.07 -9.60 9.66
N LYS A 25 -6.00 -10.51 9.99
CA LYS A 25 -7.33 -10.16 10.50
C LYS A 25 -7.26 -9.29 11.76
N ASP A 26 -6.32 -9.60 12.64
CA ASP A 26 -6.14 -8.92 13.93
C ASP A 26 -5.09 -7.79 13.87
N TRP A 27 -4.55 -7.50 12.68
CA TRP A 27 -3.55 -6.43 12.52
C TRP A 27 -4.25 -5.07 12.52
N PRO A 28 -3.61 -4.03 13.08
CA PRO A 28 -4.10 -2.67 12.92
C PRO A 28 -4.10 -2.30 11.43
N ARG A 29 -5.03 -1.43 11.07
CA ARG A 29 -5.09 -0.85 9.72
C ARG A 29 -4.62 0.59 9.75
N ILE A 30 -4.08 1.05 8.63
CA ILE A 30 -3.78 2.47 8.44
C ILE A 30 -5.06 3.26 8.71
N SER A 31 -4.94 4.24 9.60
CA SER A 31 -5.98 5.19 9.97
C SER A 31 -5.38 6.57 9.87
N LEU A 32 -6.01 7.43 9.08
CA LEU A 32 -5.58 8.82 8.92
C LEU A 32 -6.09 9.65 10.11
N PRO A 33 -5.34 10.65 10.60
CA PRO A 33 -5.71 11.44 11.78
C PRO A 33 -6.72 12.57 11.47
N PHE A 34 -7.42 12.50 10.34
CA PHE A 34 -8.36 13.50 9.86
C PHE A 34 -9.49 12.82 9.09
N GLU A 35 -10.65 13.47 9.04
CA GLU A 35 -11.78 13.01 8.25
C GLU A 35 -11.58 13.33 6.77
N ARG A 36 -12.17 12.50 5.90
CA ARG A 36 -12.06 12.65 4.44
C ARG A 36 -12.55 14.00 3.93
N GLU A 37 -13.54 14.61 4.61
CA GLU A 37 -14.10 15.91 4.23
C GLU A 37 -13.07 17.05 4.36
N ALA A 38 -12.05 16.86 5.19
CA ALA A 38 -10.97 17.84 5.37
C ALA A 38 -9.93 17.82 4.23
N ILE A 39 -9.95 16.79 3.37
CA ILE A 39 -9.00 16.63 2.27
C ILE A 39 -9.44 17.47 1.08
N ASN A 40 -8.59 18.40 0.67
CA ASN A 40 -8.81 19.21 -0.52
C ASN A 40 -8.30 18.55 -1.77
N GLN A 41 -7.11 17.98 -1.66
CA GLN A 41 -6.33 17.47 -2.76
C GLN A 41 -5.47 16.32 -2.27
N ILE A 42 -5.22 15.36 -3.15
CA ILE A 42 -4.22 14.32 -2.95
C ILE A 42 -3.18 14.46 -4.06
N GLU A 43 -1.92 14.48 -3.69
CA GLU A 43 -0.80 14.38 -4.62
C GLU A 43 -0.24 12.96 -4.53
N ILE A 44 -0.09 12.29 -5.67
CA ILE A 44 0.47 10.95 -5.74
C ILE A 44 1.69 10.97 -6.65
N SER A 45 2.82 10.48 -6.14
CA SER A 45 4.02 10.21 -6.93
C SER A 45 4.34 8.73 -6.92
N HIS A 46 4.22 8.07 -8.06
CA HIS A 46 4.64 6.68 -8.24
C HIS A 46 6.03 6.62 -8.84
N PHE A 47 6.90 5.80 -8.23
CA PHE A 47 8.24 5.51 -8.69
C PHE A 47 8.37 4.01 -8.90
N ASP A 48 8.55 3.59 -10.14
CA ASP A 48 9.20 2.33 -10.48
C ASP A 48 10.62 2.69 -10.95
N ASN A 49 11.63 1.85 -10.74
CA ASN A 49 13.07 2.19 -10.90
C ASN A 49 13.47 2.95 -12.19
N GLU A 50 12.62 2.96 -13.21
CA GLU A 50 12.83 3.63 -14.50
C GLU A 50 11.91 4.84 -14.76
N LYS A 51 10.80 4.98 -14.02
CA LYS A 51 9.72 5.94 -14.33
C LYS A 51 9.16 6.59 -13.08
N LYS A 52 8.92 7.89 -13.19
CA LYS A 52 8.15 8.66 -12.22
C LYS A 52 6.86 9.14 -12.89
N GLU A 53 5.73 8.91 -12.25
CA GLU A 53 4.42 9.41 -12.66
C GLU A 53 3.82 10.18 -11.49
N ASP A 54 3.31 11.38 -11.77
CA ASP A 54 2.79 12.31 -10.78
C ASP A 54 1.33 12.63 -11.11
N TYR A 55 0.45 12.54 -10.11
CA TYR A 55 -0.96 12.88 -10.22
C TYR A 55 -1.34 13.89 -9.15
N THR A 56 -2.19 14.83 -9.53
CA THR A 56 -2.84 15.77 -8.61
C THR A 56 -4.33 15.55 -8.74
N ILE A 57 -4.96 15.15 -7.63
CA ILE A 57 -6.35 14.70 -7.60
C ILE A 57 -7.14 15.69 -6.75
N THR A 58 -8.19 16.26 -7.34
CA THR A 58 -9.09 17.22 -6.66
C THR A 58 -10.54 16.74 -6.66
N GLU A 59 -10.83 15.71 -7.45
CA GLU A 59 -12.13 15.09 -7.63
C GLU A 59 -12.53 14.37 -6.34
N LYS A 60 -13.59 14.86 -5.69
CA LYS A 60 -14.03 14.34 -4.39
C LYS A 60 -14.38 12.84 -4.43
N GLU A 61 -14.85 12.33 -5.57
CA GLU A 61 -15.12 10.90 -5.72
C GLU A 61 -13.82 10.06 -5.65
N ILE A 62 -12.77 10.47 -6.36
CA ILE A 62 -11.47 9.79 -6.36
C ILE A 62 -10.80 9.93 -5.00
N ILE A 63 -10.87 11.11 -4.38
CA ILE A 63 -10.37 11.34 -3.00
C ILE A 63 -11.04 10.37 -2.02
N ASN A 64 -12.37 10.24 -2.06
CA ASN A 64 -13.11 9.32 -1.19
C ASN A 64 -12.73 7.86 -1.43
N TYR A 65 -12.48 7.49 -2.69
CA TYR A 65 -12.02 6.16 -3.05
C TYR A 65 -10.65 5.87 -2.43
N ILE A 66 -9.66 6.75 -2.63
CA ILE A 66 -8.30 6.60 -2.09
C ILE A 66 -8.33 6.54 -0.55
N TYR A 67 -9.06 7.45 0.09
CA TYR A 67 -9.20 7.49 1.54
C TYR A 67 -9.76 6.18 2.12
N SER A 68 -10.69 5.53 1.40
CA SER A 68 -11.28 4.26 1.85
C SER A 68 -10.34 3.08 1.60
N ASP A 69 -9.62 3.08 0.48
CA ASP A 69 -8.79 1.95 0.04
C ASP A 69 -7.39 1.93 0.69
N ILE A 70 -6.89 3.07 1.18
CA ILE A 70 -5.59 3.18 1.88
C ILE A 70 -5.56 2.44 3.24
N SER A 71 -6.69 1.89 3.72
CA SER A 71 -6.80 1.19 5.00
C SER A 71 -6.17 -0.22 5.00
N PHE A 72 -4.90 -0.30 4.63
CA PHE A 72 -4.12 -1.54 4.63
C PHE A 72 -3.84 -2.03 6.05
N PRO A 73 -3.91 -3.35 6.30
CA PRO A 73 -3.37 -3.91 7.53
C PRO A 73 -1.84 -3.72 7.55
N TYR A 74 -1.26 -3.50 8.72
CA TYR A 74 0.19 -3.44 8.87
C TYR A 74 0.63 -4.06 10.20
N LYS A 75 1.86 -4.56 10.25
CA LYS A 75 2.43 -5.10 11.48
C LYS A 75 2.99 -3.93 12.29
N LYS A 76 2.47 -3.73 13.50
CA LYS A 76 2.93 -2.67 14.42
C LYS A 76 4.29 -2.97 15.08
N ASP A 77 5.19 -3.56 14.30
CA ASP A 77 6.59 -3.72 14.67
C ASP A 77 7.37 -2.65 13.92
N LEU A 78 8.40 -2.11 14.58
CA LEU A 78 9.32 -1.15 13.98
C LEU A 78 10.26 -1.85 13.01
N GLU A 79 10.22 -1.41 11.75
CA GLU A 79 11.17 -1.82 10.72
C GLU A 79 12.32 -0.82 10.63
N LYS A 80 13.50 -1.31 10.27
CA LYS A 80 14.68 -0.45 10.08
C LYS A 80 14.57 0.27 8.74
N GLU A 81 15.05 1.50 8.67
CA GLU A 81 15.16 2.25 7.41
C GLU A 81 16.02 1.50 6.35
N SER A 82 16.97 0.67 6.80
CA SER A 82 17.71 -0.21 5.89
C SER A 82 16.83 -1.23 5.13
N SER A 83 15.66 -1.58 5.67
CA SER A 83 14.71 -2.53 5.07
C SER A 83 14.08 -1.97 3.80
N ILE A 84 13.94 -0.64 3.68
CA ILE A 84 13.36 0.01 2.51
C ILE A 84 14.40 0.38 1.44
N LYS A 85 15.71 0.40 1.72
CA LYS A 85 16.76 0.82 0.75
C LYS A 85 16.80 0.05 -0.58
N LYS A 86 16.08 -1.06 -0.71
CA LYS A 86 16.01 -1.89 -1.92
C LYS A 86 14.58 -2.01 -2.46
N TRP A 87 13.75 -0.98 -2.26
CA TRP A 87 12.42 -0.94 -2.85
C TRP A 87 12.53 -0.99 -4.38
N LYS A 88 11.61 -1.73 -5.02
CA LYS A 88 11.38 -1.75 -6.46
C LYS A 88 10.39 -0.67 -6.85
N ILE A 89 9.34 -0.52 -6.03
CA ILE A 89 8.29 0.48 -6.21
C ILE A 89 8.19 1.33 -4.95
N LYS A 90 8.05 2.64 -5.13
CA LYS A 90 7.68 3.61 -4.09
C LYS A 90 6.43 4.36 -4.56
N ILE A 91 5.44 4.49 -3.69
CA ILE A 91 4.29 5.38 -3.88
C ILE A 91 4.32 6.41 -2.76
N ASP A 92 4.39 7.67 -3.14
CA ASP A 92 4.24 8.81 -2.25
C ASP A 92 2.82 9.34 -2.34
N ILE A 93 2.12 9.50 -1.21
CA ILE A 93 0.74 9.97 -1.17
C ILE A 93 0.67 11.11 -0.15
N ILE A 94 0.45 12.32 -0.64
CA ILE A 94 0.39 13.53 0.18
C ILE A 94 -1.05 14.00 0.23
N PHE A 95 -1.62 14.02 1.44
CA PHE A 95 -2.96 14.56 1.70
C PHE A 95 -2.85 16.04 2.07
N VAL A 96 -3.41 16.91 1.23
CA VAL A 96 -3.46 18.37 1.46
C VAL A 96 -4.77 18.71 2.16
N ILE A 97 -4.69 19.30 3.36
CA ILE A 97 -5.81 19.42 4.31
C ILE A 97 -6.03 20.89 4.68
N ASP A 98 -7.28 21.37 4.58
CA ASP A 98 -7.63 22.80 4.74
C ASP A 98 -7.43 23.38 6.15
N ASN A 99 -7.48 22.52 7.19
CA ASN A 99 -7.54 22.95 8.60
C ASN A 99 -6.31 22.57 9.44
N PHE A 100 -5.32 21.88 8.87
CA PHE A 100 -4.03 21.65 9.53
C PHE A 100 -3.11 22.81 9.19
N SER A 101 -2.58 23.48 10.20
CA SER A 101 -1.90 24.78 10.09
C SER A 101 -0.62 24.83 9.21
N SER A 102 -0.21 23.73 8.59
CA SER A 102 0.94 23.65 7.67
C SER A 102 1.36 22.22 7.30
N GLU A 103 0.78 21.19 7.91
CA GLU A 103 1.28 19.82 7.77
C GLU A 103 0.36 19.04 6.83
N ASN A 104 0.80 18.90 5.58
CA ASN A 104 0.34 17.82 4.73
C ASN A 104 0.63 16.50 5.45
N TYR A 105 -0.28 15.53 5.33
CA TYR A 105 -0.02 14.20 5.86
C TYR A 105 0.52 13.31 4.76
N GLU A 106 1.70 12.74 4.98
CA GLU A 106 2.37 11.88 4.00
C GLU A 106 2.14 10.40 4.32
N VAL A 107 1.83 9.60 3.32
CA VAL A 107 1.86 8.13 3.39
C VAL A 107 2.77 7.63 2.28
N ILE A 108 3.88 7.00 2.66
CA ILE A 108 4.79 6.38 1.70
C ILE A 108 4.65 4.88 1.75
N LEU A 109 4.34 4.26 0.61
CA LEU A 109 4.29 2.81 0.44
C LEU A 109 5.52 2.35 -0.34
N TYR A 110 6.21 1.34 0.16
CA TYR A 110 7.36 0.72 -0.51
C TYR A 110 7.06 -0.75 -0.81
N ASN A 111 7.46 -1.22 -1.98
CA ASN A 111 7.42 -2.64 -2.33
C ASN A 111 8.81 -3.14 -2.69
N SER A 112 9.33 -4.13 -1.95
CA SER A 112 10.68 -4.68 -2.13
C SER A 112 10.68 -6.13 -2.68
N GLY A 113 9.54 -6.64 -3.15
CA GLY A 113 9.41 -7.99 -3.73
C GLY A 113 8.01 -8.59 -3.53
N ILE A 114 7.80 -9.86 -3.92
CA ILE A 114 6.48 -10.51 -3.83
C ILE A 114 6.00 -10.51 -2.36
N CYS A 115 4.97 -9.70 -2.07
CA CYS A 115 4.33 -9.54 -0.75
C CYS A 115 5.21 -8.95 0.37
N ASN A 116 6.27 -8.21 0.03
CA ASN A 116 7.11 -7.51 1.00
C ASN A 116 6.95 -5.99 0.86
N GLY A 117 5.86 -5.48 1.43
CA GLY A 117 5.55 -4.07 1.48
C GLY A 117 6.01 -3.42 2.79
N TYR A 118 6.19 -2.11 2.76
CA TYR A 118 6.40 -1.28 3.94
C TYR A 118 5.58 0.00 3.82
N VAL A 119 5.22 0.57 4.96
CA VAL A 119 4.56 1.87 5.04
C VAL A 119 5.34 2.79 5.96
N HIS A 120 5.47 4.05 5.57
CA HIS A 120 5.95 5.14 6.39
C HIS A 120 4.82 6.17 6.51
N LEU A 121 4.39 6.43 7.75
CA LEU A 121 3.29 7.35 8.03
C LEU A 121 3.87 8.68 8.55
N ASN A 122 3.64 9.76 7.82
CA ASN A 122 3.97 11.14 8.16
C ASN A 122 5.39 11.37 8.70
N GLY A 123 6.40 10.75 8.08
CA GLY A 123 7.78 10.86 8.53
C GLY A 123 8.10 10.16 9.86
N GLU A 124 7.14 9.42 10.46
CA GLU A 124 7.30 8.71 11.73
C GLU A 124 7.93 7.30 11.55
N GLU A 125 7.27 6.26 12.07
CA GLU A 125 7.74 4.89 12.13
C GLU A 125 7.52 4.16 10.79
N ILE A 126 8.47 3.28 10.43
CA ILE A 126 8.33 2.38 9.27
C ILE A 126 7.78 1.06 9.77
N HIS A 127 6.74 0.56 9.11
CA HIS A 127 6.10 -0.70 9.45
C HIS A 127 6.03 -1.65 8.26
N PHE A 128 6.00 -2.94 8.55
CA PHE A 128 5.76 -3.96 7.55
C PHE A 128 4.29 -3.95 7.09
N LEU A 129 4.07 -3.96 5.78
CA LEU A 129 2.74 -3.98 5.16
C LEU A 129 2.63 -5.22 4.24
N PRO A 130 1.71 -6.16 4.52
CA PRO A 130 1.36 -7.22 3.59
C PRO A 130 0.36 -6.65 2.58
N GLY A 131 0.71 -6.64 1.31
CA GLY A 131 -0.22 -6.14 0.31
C GLY A 131 0.41 -6.04 -1.07
N ASP A 132 -0.48 -5.99 -2.05
CA ASP A 132 -0.13 -5.66 -3.43
C ASP A 132 -0.29 -4.15 -3.62
N ILE A 133 0.77 -3.43 -3.27
CA ILE A 133 0.85 -1.96 -3.36
C ILE A 133 0.76 -1.50 -4.83
N GLU A 134 1.22 -2.31 -5.77
CA GLU A 134 1.21 -2.02 -7.20
C GLU A 134 -0.23 -2.04 -7.73
N ASN A 135 -1.00 -3.08 -7.39
CA ASN A 135 -2.43 -3.15 -7.74
C ASN A 135 -3.26 -1.99 -7.13
N PHE A 136 -2.88 -1.49 -5.95
CA PHE A 136 -3.52 -0.29 -5.38
C PHE A 136 -3.32 0.93 -6.28
N TYR A 137 -2.08 1.15 -6.74
CA TYR A 137 -1.77 2.23 -7.68
C TYR A 137 -2.51 2.08 -9.01
N GLU A 138 -2.48 0.88 -9.61
CA GLU A 138 -3.13 0.61 -10.89
C GLU A 138 -4.63 0.94 -10.85
N LYS A 139 -5.32 0.59 -9.76
CA LYS A 139 -6.74 0.93 -9.58
C LYS A 139 -7.02 2.42 -9.48
N ILE A 140 -6.11 3.18 -8.85
CA ILE A 140 -6.23 4.64 -8.78
C ILE A 140 -6.09 5.23 -10.18
N VAL A 141 -5.05 4.83 -10.91
CA VAL A 141 -4.80 5.29 -12.29
C VAL A 141 -5.97 4.93 -13.21
N GLU A 142 -6.50 3.70 -13.10
CA GLU A 142 -7.70 3.31 -13.84
C GLU A 142 -8.90 4.19 -13.53
N LYS A 143 -9.06 4.63 -12.27
CA LYS A 143 -10.19 5.46 -11.89
C LYS A 143 -10.04 6.89 -12.38
N ILE A 144 -8.84 7.45 -12.30
CA ILE A 144 -8.49 8.76 -12.89
C ILE A 144 -8.79 8.74 -14.39
N ASN A 145 -8.26 7.75 -15.13
CA ASN A 145 -8.42 7.66 -16.59
C ASN A 145 -9.85 7.34 -17.07
N LYS A 146 -10.77 6.95 -16.18
CA LYS A 146 -12.19 6.73 -16.52
C LYS A 146 -13.04 7.99 -16.35
N GLU A 147 -12.54 8.98 -15.61
CA GLU A 147 -13.22 10.26 -15.37
C GLU A 147 -12.78 11.36 -16.35
N ASP A 148 -11.68 11.14 -17.10
CA ASP A 148 -11.24 11.94 -18.26
C ASP A 148 -11.95 11.55 -19.59
#